data_AF-A0AAU9QS85-F1
#
_entry.id   AF-A0AAU9QS85-F1
#
_cell.length_a   1.000
_cell.length_b   1.000
_cell.length_c   1.000
_cell.angle_alpha   90.00
_cell.angle_beta   90.00
_cell.angle_gamma   90.00
#
_symmetry.space_group_name_H-M   'P 1'
#
loop_
_entity.id
_entity.type
_entity.pdbx_description
1 polymer ?
#
loop_
_entity_poly.entity_id
_entity_poly.type
_entity_poly.pdbx_seq_one_letter_code
_entity_poly.pdbx_strand_id
1 'polypeptide(L)'
;MLSSAFSTGLLSFTHYSDVAEQELQEVVEYLESFQFYWRGTSVALVSPTVYCSVVNQGQDIEKVVSILCDQPPQSDSSIHWVNVQSFEMDRVDKLNHIQQVFKREQFELFCQPYMRLSGPEESKQSFEVLLRLKEQDGKVLPPSAFFPLINQFGLEIKLDHWVILNTFRMLSDKVKNWDTIGHCAINLTAKTLSAENLASRIIESAHSFDIPLDKICFEITESSALINEQQAIETLNLLRKLGCKIAIDDFGTGYASFAYLRRLPLDILKIEGAFVREITESETDRLIVSSIATVAKEMHLETVAEFVETPAHSLILRDLGIDFAQGYGVAKPLPMNAYLNTLFEIEEQRQHLTRSEAVTL
;
A
#
# COMPACT_ATOMS: atom_id res chain seq x y z
N MET A 1 -26.65 -4.13 -22.54
CA MET A 1 -25.78 -3.39 -21.61
C MET A 1 -25.36 -4.35 -20.51
N LEU A 2 -24.08 -4.72 -20.45
CA LEU A 2 -23.48 -5.44 -19.33
C LEU A 2 -22.70 -4.38 -18.54
N SER A 3 -23.10 -4.12 -17.30
CA SER A 3 -22.40 -3.18 -16.41
C SER A 3 -21.32 -3.94 -15.64
N SER A 4 -20.05 -3.64 -15.91
CA SER A 4 -18.92 -3.99 -15.05
C SER A 4 -18.77 -2.94 -13.96
N ALA A 5 -18.45 -3.37 -12.73
CA ALA A 5 -18.35 -2.52 -11.54
C ALA A 5 -17.16 -1.52 -11.55
N PHE A 6 -16.38 -1.46 -12.63
CA PHE A 6 -15.14 -0.65 -12.71
C PHE A 6 -15.07 0.33 -13.88
N SER A 7 -16.19 0.62 -14.57
CA SER A 7 -16.20 1.68 -15.59
C SER A 7 -17.53 2.44 -15.60
N THR A 8 -17.52 3.70 -15.20
CA THR A 8 -18.53 4.68 -15.64
C THR A 8 -18.32 4.97 -17.12
N GLY A 9 -18.72 4.03 -17.98
CA GLY A 9 -18.52 4.10 -19.42
C GLY A 9 -19.67 3.42 -20.17
N LEU A 10 -19.92 3.87 -21.40
CA LEU A 10 -20.92 3.28 -22.29
C LEU A 10 -20.21 2.37 -23.30
N LEU A 11 -20.62 1.10 -23.36
CA LEU A 11 -20.11 0.16 -24.36
C LEU A 11 -21.07 0.09 -25.56
N SER A 12 -20.53 0.30 -26.76
CA SER A 12 -21.28 0.19 -28.02
C SER A 12 -20.55 -0.72 -29.01
N PHE A 13 -21.32 -1.40 -29.87
CA PHE A 13 -20.81 -2.24 -30.96
C PHE A 13 -21.37 -1.70 -32.27
N THR A 14 -20.50 -1.44 -33.25
CA THR A 14 -20.89 -1.03 -34.60
C THR A 14 -20.12 -1.82 -35.64
N HIS A 15 -20.66 -1.93 -36.86
CA HIS A 15 -19.93 -2.50 -37.98
C HIS A 15 -18.86 -1.51 -38.44
N TYR A 16 -17.63 -2.00 -38.61
CA TYR A 16 -16.56 -1.17 -39.16
C TYR A 16 -16.91 -0.81 -40.61
N SER A 17 -17.10 0.48 -40.87
CA SER A 17 -17.40 1.05 -42.17
C SER A 17 -16.45 2.22 -42.43
N ASP A 18 -16.36 2.68 -43.68
CA ASP A 18 -15.57 3.85 -44.04
C ASP A 18 -16.04 5.15 -43.35
N VAL A 19 -17.22 5.12 -42.70
CA VAL A 19 -17.83 6.25 -42.00
C VAL A 19 -17.68 6.13 -40.47
N ALA A 20 -17.12 5.04 -39.95
CA ALA A 20 -17.03 4.79 -38.51
C ALA A 20 -16.26 5.88 -37.76
N GLU A 21 -15.24 6.47 -38.38
CA GLU A 21 -14.48 7.57 -37.79
C GLU A 21 -15.30 8.86 -37.67
N GLN A 22 -16.18 9.12 -38.65
CA GLN A 22 -17.10 10.25 -38.63
C GLN A 22 -18.20 10.05 -37.57
N GLU A 23 -18.76 8.85 -37.46
CA GLU A 23 -19.74 8.51 -36.40
C GLU A 23 -19.13 8.67 -34.99
N LEU A 24 -17.87 8.29 -34.81
CA LEU A 24 -17.16 8.47 -33.53
C LEU A 24 -16.94 9.95 -33.20
N GLN A 25 -16.63 10.77 -34.20
CA GLN A 25 -16.54 12.23 -34.02
C GLN A 25 -17.88 12.83 -33.59
N GLU A 26 -18.99 12.43 -34.22
CA GLU A 26 -20.33 12.89 -33.81
C GLU A 26 -20.66 12.49 -32.37
N VAL A 27 -20.26 11.30 -31.93
CA VAL A 27 -20.42 10.86 -30.53
C VAL A 27 -19.61 11.74 -29.58
N VAL A 28 -18.35 12.06 -29.92
CA VAL A 28 -17.52 12.95 -29.10
C VAL A 28 -18.14 14.34 -29.01
N GLU A 29 -18.57 14.94 -30.13
CA GLU A 29 -19.24 16.24 -30.15
C GLU A 29 -20.52 16.24 -29.29
N TYR A 30 -21.28 15.15 -29.32
CA TYR A 30 -22.44 14.97 -28.46
C TYR A 30 -22.05 14.90 -26.97
N LEU A 31 -20.98 14.19 -26.62
CA LEU A 31 -20.49 14.09 -25.25
C LEU A 31 -19.91 15.42 -24.74
N GLU A 32 -19.21 16.17 -25.58
CA GLU A 32 -18.65 17.49 -25.23
C GLU A 32 -19.75 18.54 -25.03
N SER A 33 -20.84 18.45 -25.79
CA SER A 33 -22.02 19.32 -25.64
C SER A 33 -23.01 18.82 -24.58
N PHE A 34 -22.78 17.63 -23.99
CA PHE A 34 -23.69 17.02 -23.03
C PHE A 34 -23.73 17.80 -21.70
N GLN A 35 -24.95 18.12 -21.26
CA GLN A 35 -25.21 18.72 -19.96
C GLN A 35 -26.35 17.99 -19.28
N PHE A 36 -26.18 17.64 -18.01
CA PHE A 36 -27.27 17.13 -17.19
C PHE A 36 -27.57 18.07 -16.03
N TYR A 37 -28.86 18.18 -15.70
CA TYR A 37 -29.33 19.05 -14.64
C TYR A 37 -29.61 18.24 -13.37
N TRP A 38 -28.93 18.56 -12.28
CA TRP A 38 -29.15 17.94 -10.99
C TRP A 38 -29.31 18.99 -9.90
N ARG A 39 -30.45 18.96 -9.19
CA ARG A 39 -30.79 19.90 -8.09
C ARG A 39 -30.63 21.38 -8.46
N GLY A 40 -30.94 21.74 -9.71
CA GLY A 40 -30.84 23.13 -10.20
C GLY A 40 -29.44 23.54 -10.65
N THR A 41 -28.46 22.64 -10.63
CA THR A 41 -27.11 22.86 -11.17
C THR A 41 -26.96 22.11 -12.50
N SER A 42 -26.41 22.78 -13.52
CA SER A 42 -26.00 22.13 -14.77
C SER A 42 -24.59 21.59 -14.60
N VAL A 43 -24.39 20.32 -14.93
CA VAL A 43 -23.10 19.61 -14.87
C VAL A 43 -22.77 19.11 -16.27
N ALA A 44 -21.58 19.46 -16.76
CA ALA A 44 -21.05 19.00 -18.05
C ALA A 44 -20.00 17.90 -17.85
N LEU A 45 -19.75 17.11 -18.88
CA LEU A 45 -18.62 16.18 -18.92
C LEU A 45 -17.33 16.97 -19.14
N VAL A 46 -16.26 16.60 -18.43
CA VAL A 46 -14.93 17.19 -18.59
C VAL A 46 -14.08 16.21 -19.39
N SER A 47 -13.66 16.59 -20.60
CA SER A 47 -12.78 15.82 -21.49
C SER A 47 -13.25 14.37 -21.74
N PRO A 48 -14.40 14.17 -22.41
CA PRO A 48 -14.87 12.82 -22.73
C PRO A 48 -13.88 12.09 -23.66
N THR A 49 -13.44 10.90 -23.25
CA THR A 49 -12.52 10.05 -24.02
C THR A 49 -13.22 8.77 -24.47
N VAL A 50 -13.01 8.39 -25.73
CA VAL A 50 -13.57 7.19 -26.36
C VAL A 50 -12.45 6.26 -26.78
N TYR A 51 -12.44 5.01 -26.26
CA TYR A 51 -11.52 3.97 -26.68
C TYR A 51 -12.20 2.98 -27.62
N CYS A 52 -11.57 2.73 -28.77
CA CYS A 52 -12.11 1.91 -29.85
C CYS A 52 -11.18 0.74 -30.16
N SER A 53 -11.75 -0.43 -30.51
CA SER A 53 -10.97 -1.53 -31.09
C SER A 53 -11.75 -2.26 -32.17
N VAL A 54 -11.04 -2.79 -33.16
CA VAL A 54 -11.60 -3.66 -34.19
C VAL A 54 -11.62 -5.09 -33.67
N VAL A 55 -12.82 -5.65 -33.55
CA VAL A 55 -13.03 -7.06 -33.15
C VAL A 55 -13.17 -7.93 -34.38
N ASN A 56 -12.26 -8.89 -34.54
CA ASN A 56 -12.28 -9.89 -35.60
C ASN A 56 -13.04 -11.15 -35.17
N GLN A 57 -13.52 -11.94 -36.14
CA GLN A 57 -14.19 -13.21 -35.87
C GLN A 57 -13.28 -14.15 -35.05
N GLY A 58 -13.82 -14.70 -33.95
CA GLY A 58 -13.12 -15.60 -33.05
C GLY A 58 -12.37 -14.94 -31.90
N GLN A 59 -12.36 -13.60 -31.81
CA GLN A 59 -11.83 -12.90 -30.63
C GLN A 59 -12.82 -12.92 -29.45
N ASP A 60 -12.27 -13.03 -28.25
CA ASP A 60 -13.02 -12.94 -27.00
C ASP A 60 -13.44 -11.49 -26.74
N ILE A 61 -14.74 -11.22 -26.91
CA ILE A 61 -15.32 -9.90 -26.77
C ILE A 61 -15.18 -9.37 -25.34
N GLU A 62 -15.36 -10.22 -24.32
CA GLU A 62 -15.26 -9.78 -22.92
C GLU A 62 -13.84 -9.31 -22.61
N LYS A 63 -12.84 -10.00 -23.16
CA LYS A 63 -11.44 -9.61 -23.04
C LYS A 63 -11.13 -8.29 -23.76
N VAL A 64 -11.68 -8.06 -24.96
CA VAL A 64 -11.53 -6.79 -25.68
C VAL A 64 -12.11 -5.64 -24.86
N VAL A 65 -13.32 -5.82 -24.32
CA VAL A 65 -13.98 -4.83 -23.47
C VAL A 65 -13.14 -4.51 -22.24
N SER A 66 -12.63 -5.54 -21.54
CA SER A 66 -11.74 -5.35 -20.39
C SER A 66 -10.53 -4.49 -20.72
N ILE A 67 -9.87 -4.76 -21.86
CA ILE A 67 -8.68 -4.00 -22.28
C ILE A 67 -9.03 -2.54 -22.59
N LEU A 68 -10.18 -2.28 -23.20
CA LEU A 68 -10.65 -0.92 -23.48
C LEU A 68 -10.98 -0.16 -22.19
N CYS A 69 -11.58 -0.82 -21.20
CA CYS A 69 -11.91 -0.23 -19.90
C CYS A 69 -10.67 0.12 -19.05
N ASP A 70 -9.57 -0.65 -19.20
CA ASP A 70 -8.33 -0.44 -18.43
C ASP A 70 -7.43 0.67 -19.00
N GLN A 71 -7.82 1.35 -20.09
CA GLN A 71 -7.00 2.40 -20.66
C GLN A 71 -6.98 3.65 -19.76
N PRO A 72 -5.79 4.23 -19.48
CA PRO A 72 -5.70 5.45 -18.69
C PRO A 72 -6.21 6.64 -19.50
N PRO A 73 -6.89 7.61 -18.87
CA PRO A 73 -7.35 8.82 -19.54
C PRO A 73 -6.17 9.54 -20.21
N GLN A 74 -6.34 9.94 -21.47
CA GLN A 74 -5.32 10.65 -22.25
C GLN A 74 -5.85 12.04 -22.63
N SER A 75 -4.97 13.04 -22.54
CA SER A 75 -5.31 14.46 -22.80
C SER A 75 -5.20 14.86 -24.26
N ASP A 76 -4.56 14.03 -25.08
CA ASP A 76 -4.05 14.47 -26.39
C ASP A 76 -5.10 14.33 -27.50
N SER A 77 -6.13 13.51 -27.30
CA SER A 77 -7.25 13.33 -28.22
C SER A 77 -8.49 12.78 -27.52
N SER A 78 -9.67 13.00 -28.09
CA SER A 78 -10.93 12.43 -27.56
C SER A 78 -11.21 11.00 -28.05
N ILE A 79 -10.51 10.50 -29.08
CA ILE A 79 -10.70 9.16 -29.67
C ILE A 79 -9.37 8.41 -29.73
N HIS A 80 -9.32 7.21 -29.19
CA HIS A 80 -8.11 6.37 -29.16
C HIS A 80 -8.39 4.96 -29.70
N TRP A 81 -7.63 4.58 -30.74
CA TRP A 81 -7.68 3.22 -31.28
C TRP A 81 -6.70 2.31 -30.55
N VAL A 82 -7.24 1.25 -29.96
CA VAL A 82 -6.52 0.26 -29.16
C VAL A 82 -6.36 -1.00 -30.01
N ASN A 83 -5.12 -1.30 -30.38
CA ASN A 83 -4.80 -2.57 -31.02
C ASN A 83 -4.72 -3.68 -29.97
N VAL A 84 -5.82 -4.41 -29.78
CA VAL A 84 -5.90 -5.47 -28.75
C VAL A 84 -4.95 -6.65 -29.03
N GLN A 85 -4.53 -6.88 -30.28
CA GLN A 85 -3.58 -7.93 -30.60
C GLN A 85 -2.17 -7.62 -30.07
N SER A 86 -1.74 -6.36 -30.08
CA SER A 86 -0.47 -5.98 -29.45
C SER A 86 -0.49 -6.10 -27.92
N PHE A 87 -1.67 -6.04 -27.30
CA PHE A 87 -1.81 -6.29 -25.85
C PHE A 87 -1.60 -7.76 -25.48
N GLU A 88 -1.86 -8.72 -26.37
CA GLU A 88 -1.60 -10.14 -26.06
C GLU A 88 -0.10 -10.42 -25.96
N MET A 89 0.69 -9.86 -26.89
CA MET A 89 2.13 -10.02 -26.90
C MET A 89 2.78 -9.28 -25.71
N ASP A 90 2.34 -8.04 -25.44
CA ASP A 90 2.76 -7.26 -24.27
C ASP A 90 2.36 -7.94 -22.94
N ARG A 91 1.17 -8.55 -22.84
CA ARG A 91 0.74 -9.28 -21.64
C ARG A 91 1.54 -10.56 -21.41
N VAL A 92 1.88 -11.30 -22.46
CA VAL A 92 2.74 -12.49 -22.36
C VAL A 92 4.14 -12.08 -21.92
N ASP A 93 4.70 -11.01 -22.48
CA ASP A 93 6.01 -10.50 -22.10
C ASP A 93 6.03 -9.99 -20.66
N LYS A 94 4.99 -9.24 -20.25
CA LYS A 94 4.77 -8.80 -18.88
C LYS A 94 4.61 -9.95 -17.88
N LEU A 95 3.85 -10.98 -18.25
CA LEU A 95 3.68 -12.18 -17.42
C LEU A 95 5.00 -12.95 -17.32
N ASN A 96 5.72 -13.10 -18.42
CA ASN A 96 7.04 -13.71 -18.43
C ASN A 96 8.01 -12.92 -17.54
N HIS A 97 8.00 -11.58 -17.65
CA HIS A 97 8.80 -10.70 -16.81
C HIS A 97 8.50 -10.92 -15.32
N ILE A 98 7.23 -10.86 -14.90
CA ILE A 98 6.91 -11.02 -13.47
C ILE A 98 7.21 -12.44 -12.97
N GLN A 99 7.02 -13.47 -13.80
CA GLN A 99 7.43 -14.83 -13.47
C GLN A 99 8.95 -14.94 -13.31
N GLN A 100 9.74 -14.25 -14.14
CA GLN A 100 11.19 -14.20 -14.00
C GLN A 100 11.58 -13.47 -12.71
N VAL A 101 10.91 -12.38 -12.35
CA VAL A 101 11.14 -11.67 -11.07
C VAL A 101 10.99 -12.62 -9.88
N PHE A 102 9.90 -13.41 -9.83
CA PHE A 102 9.70 -14.41 -8.79
C PHE A 102 10.76 -15.54 -8.83
N LYS A 103 11.16 -15.99 -10.04
CA LYS A 103 12.14 -17.10 -10.19
C LYS A 103 13.57 -16.70 -9.88
N ARG A 104 13.93 -15.44 -10.14
CA ARG A 104 15.30 -14.91 -10.01
C ARG A 104 15.55 -14.24 -8.65
N GLU A 105 14.61 -14.36 -7.71
CA GLU A 105 14.70 -13.76 -6.37
C GLU A 105 15.06 -12.26 -6.42
N GLN A 106 14.48 -11.53 -7.37
CA GLN A 106 14.77 -10.11 -7.58
C GLN A 106 14.08 -9.19 -6.58
N PHE A 107 13.18 -9.72 -5.76
CA PHE A 107 12.59 -8.99 -4.66
C PHE A 107 13.59 -8.83 -3.51
N GLU A 108 13.63 -7.64 -2.93
CA GLU A 108 14.48 -7.31 -1.80
C GLU A 108 13.64 -6.61 -0.73
N LEU A 109 13.91 -6.92 0.54
CA LEU A 109 13.25 -6.27 1.67
C LEU A 109 14.09 -5.08 2.13
N PHE A 110 13.48 -3.91 2.10
CA PHE A 110 13.96 -2.72 2.78
C PHE A 110 13.18 -2.56 4.09
N CYS A 111 13.66 -1.70 4.97
CA CYS A 111 12.88 -1.24 6.10
C CYS A 111 13.07 0.25 6.34
N GLN A 112 12.11 0.85 7.03
CA GLN A 112 12.19 2.24 7.47
C GLN A 112 11.81 2.32 8.95
N PRO A 113 12.68 2.84 9.82
CA PRO A 113 12.43 2.91 11.24
C PRO A 113 11.41 4.00 11.60
N TYR A 114 10.68 3.74 12.68
CA TYR A 114 9.85 4.71 13.37
C TYR A 114 10.67 5.41 14.44
N MET A 115 10.49 6.71 14.58
CA MET A 115 11.07 7.51 15.65
C MET A 115 9.97 7.89 16.63
N ARG A 116 10.16 7.53 17.89
CA ARG A 116 9.26 7.95 18.96
C ARG A 116 9.37 9.45 19.20
N LEU A 117 8.24 10.14 19.22
CA LEU A 117 8.15 11.59 19.44
C LEU A 117 7.86 11.94 20.90
N SER A 118 7.09 11.10 21.60
CA SER A 118 6.61 11.38 22.95
C SER A 118 6.81 10.21 23.92
N GLY A 119 6.96 10.53 25.22
CA GLY A 119 7.22 9.55 26.28
C GLY A 119 8.71 9.25 26.53
N PRO A 120 9.04 8.29 27.41
CA PRO A 120 10.41 7.89 27.67
C PRO A 120 11.07 7.36 26.38
N GLU A 121 12.37 7.61 26.26
CA GLU A 121 13.20 7.13 25.16
C GLU A 121 13.02 5.61 25.04
N GLU A 122 12.53 5.17 23.88
CA GLU A 122 12.23 3.77 23.68
C GLU A 122 13.52 3.05 23.31
N SER A 123 13.92 2.09 24.15
CA SER A 123 15.05 1.21 23.84
C SER A 123 14.74 0.27 22.67
N LYS A 124 13.45 0.14 22.33
CA LYS A 124 12.94 -0.76 21.30
C LYS A 124 12.83 -0.05 19.96
N GLN A 125 13.15 -0.78 18.90
CA GLN A 125 13.15 -0.30 17.53
C GLN A 125 11.92 -0.88 16.83
N SER A 126 11.08 0.02 16.34
CA SER A 126 9.95 -0.33 15.49
C SER A 126 10.23 0.15 14.07
N PHE A 127 9.82 -0.62 13.07
CA PHE A 127 10.08 -0.31 11.67
C PHE A 127 9.08 -0.98 10.74
N GLU A 128 8.88 -0.37 9.58
CA GLU A 128 8.09 -0.93 8.49
C GLU A 128 8.96 -1.69 7.50
N VAL A 129 8.49 -2.84 7.04
CA VAL A 129 9.09 -3.61 5.94
C VAL A 129 8.53 -3.12 4.60
N LEU A 130 9.44 -2.75 3.72
CA LEU A 130 9.16 -2.12 2.44
C LEU A 130 9.70 -2.99 1.31
N LEU A 131 8.82 -3.54 0.49
CA LEU A 131 9.23 -4.34 -0.66
C LEU A 131 9.92 -3.47 -1.72
N ARG A 132 10.98 -3.99 -2.32
CA ARG A 132 11.66 -3.41 -3.48
C ARG A 132 11.88 -4.48 -4.55
N LEU A 133 12.01 -4.04 -5.79
CA LEU A 133 12.41 -4.87 -6.92
C LEU A 133 13.77 -4.43 -7.43
N LYS A 134 14.74 -5.33 -7.43
CA LYS A 134 16.09 -5.08 -7.94
C LYS A 134 16.22 -5.56 -9.39
N GLU A 135 16.42 -4.62 -10.29
CA GLU A 135 16.66 -4.89 -11.71
C GLU A 135 18.08 -5.43 -11.95
N GLN A 136 18.32 -6.01 -13.14
CA GLN A 136 19.60 -6.64 -13.48
C GLN A 136 20.77 -5.64 -13.54
N ASP A 137 20.47 -4.37 -13.84
CA ASP A 137 21.43 -3.27 -13.84
C ASP A 137 21.73 -2.73 -12.43
N GLY A 138 21.09 -3.29 -11.39
CA GLY A 138 21.24 -2.90 -10.00
C GLY A 138 20.28 -1.79 -9.55
N LYS A 139 19.40 -1.29 -10.43
CA LYS A 139 18.40 -0.30 -10.07
C LYS A 139 17.36 -0.90 -9.11
N VAL A 140 16.98 -0.13 -8.10
CA VAL A 140 16.01 -0.54 -7.08
C VAL A 140 14.71 0.22 -7.30
N LEU A 141 13.64 -0.52 -7.60
CA LEU A 141 12.32 0.02 -7.89
C LEU A 141 11.38 -0.09 -6.68
N PRO A 142 10.59 0.97 -6.39
CA PRO A 142 9.54 0.92 -5.39
C PRO A 142 8.30 0.15 -5.89
N PRO A 143 7.39 -0.26 -4.98
CA PRO A 143 6.16 -0.96 -5.35
C PRO A 143 5.34 -0.26 -6.43
N SER A 144 5.24 1.07 -6.42
CA SER A 144 4.49 1.82 -7.43
C SER A 144 4.92 1.54 -8.89
N ALA A 145 6.15 1.08 -9.11
CA ALA A 145 6.67 0.76 -10.44
C ALA A 145 6.28 -0.65 -10.95
N PHE A 146 5.94 -1.60 -10.07
CA PHE A 146 5.71 -3.00 -10.47
C PHE A 146 4.43 -3.62 -9.88
N PHE A 147 3.87 -3.04 -8.83
CA PHE A 147 2.67 -3.53 -8.16
C PHE A 147 1.40 -3.50 -9.04
N PRO A 148 1.20 -2.52 -9.95
CA PRO A 148 0.12 -2.60 -10.93
C PRO A 148 0.13 -3.90 -11.74
N LEU A 149 1.33 -4.40 -12.06
CA LEU A 149 1.51 -5.67 -12.76
C LEU A 149 1.16 -6.88 -11.89
N ILE A 150 1.54 -6.83 -10.61
CA ILE A 150 1.18 -7.86 -9.62
C ILE A 150 -0.34 -7.96 -9.50
N ASN A 151 -1.02 -6.82 -9.40
CA ASN A 151 -2.48 -6.76 -9.32
C ASN A 151 -3.14 -7.28 -10.60
N GLN A 152 -2.67 -6.83 -11.78
CA GLN A 152 -3.18 -7.27 -13.08
C GLN A 152 -3.15 -8.81 -13.25
N PHE A 153 -2.12 -9.48 -12.70
CA PHE A 153 -1.99 -10.94 -12.79
C PHE A 153 -2.49 -11.70 -11.56
N GLY A 154 -3.06 -10.99 -10.59
CA GLY A 154 -3.62 -11.60 -9.38
C GLY A 154 -2.57 -12.27 -8.49
N LEU A 155 -1.33 -11.76 -8.46
CA LEU A 155 -0.20 -12.33 -7.75
C LEU A 155 0.01 -11.77 -6.34
N GLU A 156 -0.93 -10.94 -5.83
CA GLU A 156 -0.83 -10.27 -4.53
C GLU A 156 -0.64 -11.27 -3.39
N ILE A 157 -1.49 -12.29 -3.33
CA ILE A 157 -1.42 -13.34 -2.28
C ILE A 157 -0.06 -14.03 -2.31
N LYS A 158 0.49 -14.29 -3.49
CA LYS A 158 1.81 -14.93 -3.62
C LYS A 158 2.91 -13.99 -3.13
N LEU A 159 2.80 -12.70 -3.45
CA LEU A 159 3.78 -11.69 -3.07
C LEU A 159 3.77 -11.44 -1.56
N ASP A 160 2.61 -11.24 -0.95
CA ASP A 160 2.47 -10.98 0.49
C ASP A 160 3.01 -12.16 1.30
N HIS A 161 2.73 -13.41 0.89
CA HIS A 161 3.35 -14.57 1.52
C HIS A 161 4.87 -14.61 1.37
N TRP A 162 5.39 -14.22 0.20
CA TRP A 162 6.83 -14.12 0.01
C TRP A 162 7.42 -13.07 0.97
N VAL A 163 6.78 -11.91 1.12
CA VAL A 163 7.23 -10.85 2.05
C VAL A 163 7.23 -11.36 3.49
N ILE A 164 6.15 -11.99 3.95
CA ILE A 164 6.04 -12.54 5.32
C ILE A 164 7.16 -13.56 5.58
N LEU A 165 7.31 -14.55 4.71
CA LEU A 165 8.31 -15.61 4.89
C LEU A 165 9.74 -15.06 4.90
N ASN A 166 10.04 -14.12 4.02
CA ASN A 166 11.38 -13.53 3.96
C ASN A 166 11.66 -12.61 5.15
N THR A 167 10.65 -11.88 5.61
CA THR A 167 10.73 -11.07 6.84
C THR A 167 11.01 -11.95 8.04
N PHE A 168 10.23 -13.02 8.22
CA PHE A 168 10.39 -13.95 9.34
C PHE A 168 11.75 -14.64 9.31
N ARG A 169 12.18 -15.12 8.14
CA ARG A 169 13.53 -15.69 7.97
C ARG A 169 14.62 -14.71 8.40
N MET A 170 14.57 -13.46 7.90
CA MET A 170 15.59 -12.45 8.21
C MET A 170 15.59 -12.07 9.69
N LEU A 171 14.41 -11.93 10.31
CA LEU A 171 14.31 -11.66 11.74
C LEU A 171 14.86 -12.82 12.56
N SER A 172 14.50 -14.07 12.26
CA SER A 172 15.00 -15.27 12.95
C SER A 172 16.52 -15.38 12.85
N ASP A 173 17.08 -15.11 11.67
CA ASP A 173 18.52 -15.19 11.43
C ASP A 173 19.30 -14.11 12.21
N LYS A 174 18.75 -12.90 12.30
CA LYS A 174 19.48 -11.69 12.74
C LYS A 174 19.13 -11.18 14.13
N VAL A 175 17.88 -11.27 14.56
CA VAL A 175 17.43 -10.81 15.87
C VAL A 175 17.80 -11.85 16.91
N LYS A 176 18.72 -11.49 17.82
CA LYS A 176 19.14 -12.36 18.94
C LYS A 176 18.43 -12.00 20.24
N ASN A 177 17.94 -10.77 20.35
CA ASN A 177 17.20 -10.30 21.50
C ASN A 177 15.91 -9.60 21.04
N TRP A 178 14.77 -10.25 21.25
CA TRP A 178 13.47 -9.69 20.87
C TRP A 178 13.04 -8.50 21.74
N ASP A 179 13.70 -8.25 22.88
CA ASP A 179 13.40 -7.10 23.73
C ASP A 179 13.82 -5.77 23.11
N THR A 180 14.69 -5.79 22.11
CA THR A 180 15.10 -4.59 21.37
C THR A 180 14.20 -4.29 20.18
N ILE A 181 13.29 -5.21 19.84
CA ILE A 181 12.29 -5.01 18.80
C ILE A 181 11.00 -4.52 19.46
N GLY A 182 10.49 -3.38 18.99
CA GLY A 182 9.17 -2.88 19.33
C GLY A 182 8.14 -3.66 18.53
N HIS A 183 8.06 -3.36 17.24
CA HIS A 183 7.33 -4.17 16.26
C HIS A 183 7.90 -4.01 14.84
N CYS A 184 7.72 -5.04 14.03
CA CYS A 184 8.04 -5.08 12.61
C CYS A 184 6.72 -5.04 11.82
N ALA A 185 6.46 -3.94 11.12
CA ALA A 185 5.23 -3.77 10.36
C ALA A 185 5.35 -4.35 8.95
N ILE A 186 4.32 -5.08 8.51
CA ILE A 186 4.25 -5.74 7.20
C ILE A 186 2.92 -5.38 6.55
N ASN A 187 2.99 -4.79 5.35
CA ASN A 187 1.83 -4.48 4.54
C ASN A 187 1.11 -5.74 4.04
N LEU A 188 -0.23 -5.74 4.11
CA LEU A 188 -1.08 -6.77 3.51
C LEU A 188 -2.11 -6.17 2.57
N THR A 189 -2.30 -6.85 1.44
CA THR A 189 -3.36 -6.48 0.50
C THR A 189 -4.73 -6.94 0.96
N ALA A 190 -5.78 -6.21 0.54
CA ALA A 190 -7.18 -6.58 0.76
C ALA A 190 -7.50 -8.04 0.37
N LYS A 191 -6.89 -8.47 -0.73
CA LYS A 191 -7.09 -9.80 -1.32
C LYS A 191 -6.44 -10.89 -0.50
N THR A 192 -5.23 -10.67 0.02
CA THR A 192 -4.59 -11.58 0.96
C THR A 192 -5.36 -11.67 2.26
N LEU A 193 -5.81 -10.54 2.79
CA LEU A 193 -6.57 -10.51 4.04
C LEU A 193 -7.90 -11.27 3.97
N SER A 194 -8.52 -11.25 2.78
CA SER A 194 -9.75 -11.98 2.48
C SER A 194 -9.51 -13.46 2.15
N ALA A 195 -8.25 -13.92 2.05
CA ALA A 195 -7.94 -15.29 1.69
C ALA A 195 -8.19 -16.25 2.87
N GLU A 196 -8.77 -17.39 2.56
CA GLU A 196 -8.93 -18.47 3.54
C GLU A 196 -7.56 -18.92 4.06
N ASN A 197 -7.51 -19.25 5.36
CA ASN A 197 -6.33 -19.79 6.03
C ASN A 197 -5.11 -18.85 6.13
N LEU A 198 -5.22 -17.54 5.83
CA LEU A 198 -4.10 -16.61 5.99
C LEU A 198 -3.51 -16.67 7.41
N ALA A 199 -4.35 -16.55 8.43
CA ALA A 199 -3.90 -16.58 9.82
C ALA A 199 -3.18 -17.89 10.16
N SER A 200 -3.73 -19.05 9.77
CA SER A 200 -3.09 -20.35 9.98
C SER A 200 -1.71 -20.41 9.35
N ARG A 201 -1.54 -19.90 8.12
CA ARG A 201 -0.26 -19.88 7.42
C ARG A 201 0.75 -18.95 8.08
N ILE A 202 0.32 -17.79 8.58
CA ILE A 202 1.17 -16.88 9.34
C ILE A 202 1.66 -17.56 10.62
N ILE A 203 0.77 -18.26 11.34
CA ILE A 203 1.09 -18.98 12.58
C ILE A 203 2.11 -20.10 12.31
N GLU A 204 1.85 -20.93 11.30
CA GLU A 204 2.78 -22.00 10.91
C GLU A 204 4.16 -21.44 10.53
N SER A 205 4.18 -20.32 9.79
CA SER A 205 5.43 -19.66 9.40
C SER A 205 6.16 -19.08 10.61
N ALA A 206 5.45 -18.37 11.49
CA ALA A 206 6.01 -17.78 12.70
C ALA A 206 6.61 -18.87 13.60
N HIS A 207 5.88 -19.98 13.80
CA HIS A 207 6.38 -21.14 14.55
C HIS A 207 7.62 -21.75 13.90
N SER A 208 7.66 -21.86 12.57
CA SER A 208 8.81 -22.45 11.86
C SER A 208 10.09 -21.62 11.96
N PHE A 209 9.96 -20.32 12.23
CA PHE A 209 11.06 -19.36 12.33
C PHE A 209 11.25 -18.82 13.77
N ASP A 210 10.56 -19.39 14.76
CA ASP A 210 10.58 -18.94 16.16
C ASP A 210 10.30 -17.43 16.33
N ILE A 211 9.32 -16.92 15.57
CA ILE A 211 8.92 -15.52 15.58
C ILE A 211 7.87 -15.26 16.66
N PRO A 212 8.15 -14.38 17.65
CA PRO A 212 7.17 -13.94 18.61
C PRO A 212 6.17 -12.99 17.91
N LEU A 213 4.91 -13.40 17.85
CA LEU A 213 3.86 -12.69 17.11
C LEU A 213 3.55 -11.30 17.68
N ASP A 214 3.81 -11.05 18.97
CA ASP A 214 3.70 -9.73 19.61
C ASP A 214 4.72 -8.70 19.09
N LYS A 215 5.67 -9.14 18.26
CA LYS A 215 6.63 -8.28 17.55
C LYS A 215 6.23 -8.01 16.10
N ILE A 216 5.12 -8.55 15.63
CA ILE A 216 4.65 -8.36 14.25
C ILE A 216 3.46 -7.40 14.25
N CYS A 217 3.52 -6.42 13.35
CA CYS A 217 2.39 -5.55 13.04
C CYS A 217 1.96 -5.81 11.60
N PHE A 218 0.66 -5.93 11.35
CA PHE A 218 0.13 -6.00 9.99
C PHE A 218 -0.56 -4.69 9.63
N GLU A 219 -0.16 -4.10 8.52
CA GLU A 219 -0.71 -2.84 8.01
C GLU A 219 -1.72 -3.12 6.89
N ILE A 220 -2.84 -2.42 6.96
CA ILE A 220 -3.91 -2.48 5.96
C ILE A 220 -4.22 -1.08 5.47
N THR A 221 -4.24 -0.88 4.15
CA THR A 221 -4.52 0.44 3.58
C THR A 221 -5.99 0.81 3.69
N GLU A 222 -6.29 2.09 3.94
CA GLU A 222 -7.67 2.62 3.99
C GLU A 222 -8.44 2.38 2.69
N SER A 223 -7.77 2.56 1.55
CA SER A 223 -8.40 2.50 0.20
C SER A 223 -8.69 1.08 -0.29
N SER A 224 -8.24 0.06 0.45
CA SER A 224 -8.49 -1.34 0.12
C SER A 224 -9.93 -1.72 0.41
N ALA A 225 -10.80 -1.66 -0.60
CA ALA A 225 -12.14 -2.26 -0.50
C ALA A 225 -11.99 -3.75 -0.14
N LEU A 226 -12.40 -4.13 1.07
CA LEU A 226 -12.33 -5.51 1.53
C LEU A 226 -13.30 -6.36 0.70
N ILE A 227 -12.75 -7.19 -0.19
CA ILE A 227 -13.52 -8.08 -1.09
C ILE A 227 -14.43 -9.00 -0.27
N ASN A 228 -13.97 -9.44 0.91
CA ASN A 228 -14.77 -10.14 1.91
C ASN A 228 -14.50 -9.55 3.30
N GLU A 229 -15.19 -8.46 3.64
CA GLU A 229 -15.02 -7.72 4.91
C GLU A 229 -15.13 -8.63 6.15
N GLN A 230 -16.09 -9.56 6.16
CA GLN A 230 -16.30 -10.46 7.31
C GLN A 230 -15.10 -11.38 7.53
N GLN A 231 -14.62 -12.05 6.47
CA GLN A 231 -13.44 -12.91 6.56
C GLN A 231 -12.20 -12.13 6.96
N ALA A 232 -12.03 -10.93 6.42
CA ALA A 232 -10.91 -10.05 6.75
C ALA A 232 -10.92 -9.68 8.25
N ILE A 233 -12.07 -9.26 8.78
CA ILE A 233 -12.22 -8.93 10.21
C ILE A 233 -11.95 -10.14 11.10
N GLU A 234 -12.42 -11.34 10.72
CA GLU A 234 -12.14 -12.57 11.47
C GLU A 234 -10.64 -12.90 11.50
N THR A 235 -9.97 -12.77 10.35
CA THR A 235 -8.52 -12.95 10.23
C THR A 235 -7.76 -11.96 11.12
N LEU A 236 -8.10 -10.67 11.07
CA LEU A 236 -7.45 -9.63 11.89
C LEU A 236 -7.66 -9.89 13.38
N ASN A 237 -8.88 -10.23 13.80
CA ASN A 237 -9.18 -10.53 15.20
C ASN A 237 -8.38 -11.74 15.71
N LEU A 238 -8.24 -12.78 14.87
CA LEU A 238 -7.44 -13.94 15.23
C LEU A 238 -5.95 -13.59 15.37
N LEU A 239 -5.39 -12.86 14.40
CA LEU A 239 -3.99 -12.41 14.46
C LEU A 239 -3.73 -11.54 15.70
N ARG A 240 -4.63 -10.60 15.99
CA ARG A 240 -4.53 -9.74 17.17
C ARG A 240 -4.63 -10.51 18.47
N LYS A 241 -5.56 -11.48 18.56
CA LYS A 241 -5.68 -12.36 19.73
C LYS A 241 -4.41 -13.18 19.99
N LEU A 242 -3.63 -13.46 18.96
CA LEU A 242 -2.36 -14.19 19.03
C LEU A 242 -1.16 -13.29 19.33
N GLY A 243 -1.36 -11.98 19.41
CA GLY A 243 -0.35 -11.00 19.83
C GLY A 243 0.01 -9.98 18.75
N CYS A 244 -0.28 -10.24 17.47
CA CYS A 244 0.06 -9.28 16.42
C CYS A 244 -0.62 -7.93 16.65
N LYS A 245 0.07 -6.84 16.34
CA LYS A 245 -0.57 -5.54 16.22
C LYS A 245 -1.24 -5.39 14.87
N ILE A 246 -2.33 -4.63 14.81
CA ILE A 246 -2.97 -4.25 13.54
C ILE A 246 -2.90 -2.74 13.37
N ALA A 247 -2.40 -2.28 12.23
CA ALA A 247 -2.34 -0.88 11.86
C ALA A 247 -3.26 -0.59 10.66
N ILE A 248 -3.90 0.58 10.67
CA ILE A 248 -4.52 1.14 9.47
C ILE A 248 -3.57 2.17 8.85
N ASP A 249 -3.36 2.08 7.54
CA ASP A 249 -2.48 2.93 6.76
C ASP A 249 -3.23 3.94 5.88
N ASP A 250 -2.54 5.01 5.49
CA ASP A 250 -3.06 6.12 4.67
C ASP A 250 -4.33 6.81 5.24
N PHE A 251 -4.45 6.91 6.57
CA PHE A 251 -5.69 7.41 7.19
C PHE A 251 -5.97 8.89 6.87
N GLY A 252 -7.16 9.16 6.33
CA GLY A 252 -7.70 10.50 6.05
C GLY A 252 -7.85 10.84 4.57
N THR A 253 -7.54 9.91 3.65
CA THR A 253 -7.57 10.13 2.19
C THR A 253 -8.96 10.08 1.56
N GLY A 254 -9.98 9.60 2.28
CA GLY A 254 -11.39 9.84 1.94
C GLY A 254 -12.25 8.60 1.67
N TYR A 255 -11.73 7.38 1.90
CA TYR A 255 -12.46 6.12 1.73
C TYR A 255 -12.77 5.40 3.04
N ALA A 256 -11.87 5.43 4.02
CA ALA A 256 -12.07 4.91 5.36
C ALA A 256 -12.72 5.99 6.23
N SER A 257 -14.04 5.95 6.25
CA SER A 257 -14.79 6.66 7.27
C SER A 257 -14.40 6.17 8.68
N PHE A 258 -14.74 6.96 9.70
CA PHE A 258 -14.81 6.52 11.10
C PHE A 258 -15.54 5.17 11.29
N ALA A 259 -16.33 4.70 10.31
CA ALA A 259 -16.92 3.37 10.34
C ALA A 259 -15.89 2.23 10.31
N TYR A 260 -14.79 2.36 9.55
CA TYR A 260 -13.73 1.34 9.52
C TYR A 260 -12.95 1.32 10.84
N LEU A 261 -12.58 2.51 11.35
CA LEU A 261 -11.99 2.64 12.69
C LEU A 261 -12.83 1.94 13.77
N ARG A 262 -14.16 2.05 13.69
CA ARG A 262 -15.07 1.41 14.66
C ARG A 262 -15.15 -0.11 14.54
N ARG A 263 -14.91 -0.68 13.35
CA ARG A 263 -15.11 -2.12 13.07
C ARG A 263 -13.84 -2.95 13.14
N LEU A 264 -12.72 -2.36 12.73
CA LEU A 264 -11.45 -3.05 12.64
C LEU A 264 -10.80 -3.15 14.03
N PRO A 265 -10.17 -4.29 14.38
CA PRO A 265 -9.49 -4.45 15.66
C PRO A 265 -8.11 -3.80 15.60
N LEU A 266 -8.06 -2.46 15.60
CA LEU A 266 -6.83 -1.68 15.42
C LEU A 266 -6.08 -1.48 16.73
N ASP A 267 -4.76 -1.37 16.61
CA ASP A 267 -3.83 -0.95 17.67
C ASP A 267 -3.06 0.31 17.27
N ILE A 268 -2.85 0.52 15.96
CA ILE A 268 -2.09 1.64 15.39
C ILE A 268 -2.89 2.34 14.29
N LEU A 269 -2.79 3.67 14.23
CA LEU A 269 -3.32 4.52 13.16
C LEU A 269 -2.18 5.31 12.54
N LYS A 270 -1.93 5.10 11.23
CA LYS A 270 -0.93 5.85 10.47
C LYS A 270 -1.61 7.01 9.73
N ILE A 271 -1.11 8.23 9.96
CA ILE A 271 -1.62 9.47 9.41
C ILE A 271 -0.95 9.71 8.06
N GLU A 272 -1.77 9.87 7.03
CA GLU A 272 -1.27 9.99 5.67
C GLU A 272 -0.37 11.21 5.47
N GLY A 273 0.66 11.02 4.63
CA GLY A 273 1.67 12.02 4.33
C GLY A 273 1.15 13.32 3.73
N ALA A 274 0.03 13.30 3.02
CA ALA A 274 -0.57 14.50 2.44
C ALA A 274 -0.85 15.58 3.50
N PHE A 275 -1.25 15.20 4.71
CA PHE A 275 -1.48 16.13 5.82
C PHE A 275 -0.19 16.50 6.56
N VAL A 276 0.83 15.64 6.52
CA VAL A 276 2.08 15.85 7.26
C VAL A 276 3.05 16.74 6.48
N ARG A 277 3.10 16.64 5.14
CA ARG A 277 4.06 17.40 4.32
C ARG A 277 3.94 18.91 4.48
N GLU A 278 2.70 19.41 4.58
CA GLU A 278 2.41 20.86 4.66
C GLU A 278 2.20 21.34 6.10
N ILE A 279 2.41 20.48 7.11
CA ILE A 279 2.07 20.76 8.51
C ILE A 279 2.85 21.96 9.10
N THR A 280 4.00 22.33 8.51
CA THR A 280 4.76 23.52 8.93
C THR A 280 4.11 24.83 8.50
N GLU A 281 3.35 24.84 7.41
CA GLU A 281 2.84 26.07 6.78
C GLU A 281 1.31 26.16 6.84
N SER A 282 0.62 25.02 6.89
CA SER A 282 -0.83 24.92 6.84
C SER A 282 -1.45 24.76 8.23
N GLU A 283 -2.19 25.77 8.69
CA GLU A 283 -3.01 25.67 9.91
C GLU A 283 -4.11 24.61 9.76
N THR A 284 -4.66 24.46 8.56
CA THR A 284 -5.68 23.45 8.25
C THR A 284 -5.13 22.04 8.47
N ASP A 285 -3.93 21.75 7.98
CA ASP A 285 -3.34 20.42 8.13
C ASP A 285 -2.98 20.13 9.60
N ARG A 286 -2.50 21.14 10.35
CA ARG A 286 -2.32 21.01 11.81
C ARG A 286 -3.63 20.68 12.52
N LEU A 287 -4.74 21.32 12.14
CA LEU A 287 -6.06 21.04 12.70
C LEU A 287 -6.55 19.62 12.37
N ILE A 288 -6.34 19.16 11.14
CA ILE A 288 -6.68 17.79 10.72
C ILE A 288 -5.88 16.77 11.53
N VAL A 289 -4.55 16.90 11.56
CA VAL A 289 -3.66 15.98 12.30
C VAL A 289 -4.00 15.98 13.79
N SER A 290 -4.26 17.14 14.40
CA SER A 290 -4.71 17.25 15.79
C SER A 290 -6.04 16.54 16.07
N SER A 291 -6.98 16.63 15.13
CA SER A 291 -8.28 15.96 15.23
C SER A 291 -8.11 14.44 15.15
N ILE A 292 -7.25 13.95 14.26
CA ILE A 292 -6.92 12.53 14.14
C ILE A 292 -6.24 12.02 15.42
N ALA A 293 -5.25 12.77 15.94
CA ALA A 293 -4.56 12.45 17.19
C ALA A 293 -5.54 12.33 18.37
N THR A 294 -6.51 13.24 18.44
CA THR A 294 -7.56 13.21 19.48
C THR A 294 -8.41 11.95 19.37
N VAL A 295 -8.87 11.59 18.18
CA VAL A 295 -9.67 10.37 17.98
C VAL A 295 -8.87 9.12 18.32
N ALA A 296 -7.63 9.03 17.83
CA ALA A 296 -6.76 7.89 18.10
C ALA A 296 -6.56 7.69 19.61
N LYS A 297 -6.31 8.78 20.36
CA LYS A 297 -6.18 8.76 21.81
C LYS A 297 -7.43 8.25 22.52
N GLU A 298 -8.61 8.73 22.15
CA GLU A 298 -9.89 8.28 22.73
C GLU A 298 -10.20 6.81 22.41
N MET A 299 -9.65 6.30 21.30
CA MET A 299 -9.73 4.90 20.89
C MET A 299 -8.58 4.03 21.43
N HIS A 300 -7.65 4.61 22.18
CA HIS A 300 -6.43 3.96 22.69
C HIS A 300 -5.55 3.37 21.58
N LEU A 301 -5.46 4.07 20.45
CA LEU A 301 -4.59 3.72 19.33
C LEU A 301 -3.27 4.49 19.42
N GLU A 302 -2.16 3.82 19.12
CA GLU A 302 -0.88 4.48 18.86
C GLU A 302 -0.92 5.18 17.49
N THR A 303 -0.24 6.31 17.35
CA THR A 303 -0.23 7.10 16.12
C THR A 303 1.14 7.13 15.47
N VAL A 304 1.18 6.98 14.15
CA VAL A 304 2.38 7.16 13.33
C VAL A 304 2.09 8.25 12.31
N ALA A 305 2.87 9.33 12.28
CA ALA A 305 2.80 10.31 11.20
C ALA A 305 3.83 9.99 10.12
N GLU A 306 3.36 9.87 8.88
CA GLU A 306 4.21 9.55 7.74
C GLU A 306 4.77 10.80 7.04
N PHE A 307 5.74 10.62 6.14
CA PHE A 307 6.36 11.70 5.37
C PHE A 307 6.96 12.83 6.21
N VAL A 308 7.50 12.51 7.39
CA VAL A 308 8.26 13.46 8.22
C VAL A 308 9.63 13.75 7.61
N GLU A 309 9.77 14.90 6.95
CA GLU A 309 11.01 15.28 6.25
C GLU A 309 12.00 16.15 7.03
N THR A 310 11.57 16.87 8.08
CA THR A 310 12.40 17.87 8.76
C THR A 310 12.24 17.79 10.28
N PRO A 311 13.21 18.29 11.07
CA PRO A 311 13.06 18.40 12.51
C PRO A 311 11.84 19.26 12.93
N ALA A 312 11.46 20.25 12.11
CA ALA A 312 10.29 21.08 12.35
C ALA A 312 8.98 20.26 12.29
N HIS A 313 8.87 19.31 11.36
CA HIS A 313 7.75 18.36 11.34
C HIS A 313 7.66 17.60 12.66
N SER A 314 8.77 17.00 13.12
CA SER A 314 8.80 16.22 14.37
C SER A 314 8.41 17.04 15.60
N LEU A 315 8.86 18.30 15.69
CA LEU A 315 8.49 19.19 16.79
C LEU A 315 6.98 19.45 16.82
N ILE A 316 6.39 19.81 15.67
CA ILE A 316 4.96 20.08 15.57
C ILE A 316 4.15 18.83 15.90
N LEU A 317 4.49 17.69 15.30
CA LEU A 317 3.79 16.42 15.52
C LEU A 317 3.82 15.99 17.00
N ARG A 318 4.97 16.18 17.67
CA ARG A 318 5.10 15.94 19.11
C ARG A 318 4.16 16.83 19.92
N ASP A 319 4.08 18.11 19.59
CA ASP A 319 3.21 19.07 20.28
C ASP A 319 1.72 18.78 20.03
N LEU A 320 1.39 18.18 18.89
CA LEU A 320 0.05 17.68 18.57
C LEU A 320 -0.28 16.32 19.22
N GLY A 321 0.66 15.73 19.95
CA GLY A 321 0.46 14.48 20.68
C GLY A 321 0.57 13.21 19.83
N ILE A 322 1.30 13.26 18.71
CA ILE A 322 1.61 12.08 17.91
C ILE A 322 2.69 11.23 18.61
N ASP A 323 2.54 9.90 18.55
CA ASP A 323 3.43 8.96 19.25
C ASP A 323 4.72 8.69 18.46
N PHE A 324 4.60 8.45 17.15
CA PHE A 324 5.70 8.07 16.27
C PHE A 324 5.74 8.90 14.98
N ALA A 325 6.95 9.06 14.44
CA ALA A 325 7.23 9.68 13.16
C ALA A 325 7.93 8.69 12.23
N GLN A 326 7.58 8.72 10.96
CA GLN A 326 8.25 8.03 9.89
C GLN A 326 8.44 8.97 8.70
N GLY A 327 9.61 8.93 8.07
CA GLY A 327 9.90 9.77 6.91
C GLY A 327 11.39 9.99 6.72
N TYR A 328 11.77 10.70 5.65
CA TYR A 328 13.19 10.89 5.29
C TYR A 328 13.96 11.76 6.27
N GLY A 329 13.28 12.59 7.07
CA GLY A 329 13.86 13.34 8.18
C GLY A 329 14.21 12.46 9.38
N VAL A 330 13.62 11.27 9.47
CA VAL A 330 13.98 10.22 10.44
C VAL A 330 15.06 9.32 9.84
N ALA A 331 14.73 8.61 8.77
CA ALA A 331 15.63 7.77 8.01
C ALA A 331 15.00 7.43 6.65
N LYS A 332 15.84 7.32 5.62
CA LYS A 332 15.42 6.77 4.34
C LYS A 332 15.26 5.25 4.45
N PRO A 333 14.37 4.62 3.66
CA PRO A 333 14.34 3.19 3.52
C PRO A 333 15.72 2.65 3.17
N LEU A 334 16.14 1.60 3.86
CA LEU A 334 17.43 0.94 3.66
C LEU A 334 17.26 -0.58 3.60
N PRO A 335 18.20 -1.34 2.98
CA PRO A 335 18.10 -2.80 2.97
C PRO A 335 17.96 -3.36 4.38
N MET A 336 16.94 -4.19 4.60
CA MET A 336 16.58 -4.68 5.94
C MET A 336 17.73 -5.48 6.56
N ASN A 337 18.49 -6.22 5.73
CA ASN A 337 19.67 -6.95 6.20
C ASN A 337 20.73 -6.01 6.77
N ALA A 338 20.97 -4.86 6.11
CA ALA A 338 21.94 -3.87 6.59
C ALA A 338 21.45 -3.23 7.90
N TYR A 339 20.16 -2.85 7.97
CA TYR A 339 19.56 -2.28 9.17
C TYR A 339 19.67 -3.21 10.38
N LEU A 340 19.29 -4.49 10.23
CA LEU A 340 19.34 -5.46 11.33
C LEU A 340 20.77 -5.74 11.80
N ASN A 341 21.77 -5.71 10.91
CA ASN A 341 23.18 -5.82 11.34
C ASN A 341 23.61 -4.61 12.18
N THR A 342 23.20 -3.39 11.80
CA THR A 342 23.51 -2.18 12.58
C THR A 342 22.88 -2.23 13.97
N LEU A 343 21.63 -2.70 14.09
CA LEU A 343 20.97 -2.88 15.39
C LEU A 343 21.76 -3.83 16.30
N PHE A 344 22.21 -4.94 15.75
CA PHE A 344 23.05 -5.91 16.46
C PHE A 344 24.36 -5.29 16.96
N GLU A 345 25.08 -4.54 16.12
CA GLU A 345 26.34 -3.90 16.50
C GLU A 345 26.16 -2.88 17.64
N ILE A 346 25.07 -2.10 17.61
CA ILE A 346 24.75 -1.13 18.67
C ILE A 346 24.45 -1.85 19.99
N GLU A 347 23.77 -2.99 19.95
CA GLU A 347 23.48 -3.80 21.14
C GLU A 347 24.74 -4.38 21.77
N GLU A 348 25.66 -4.96 20.97
CA GLU A 348 26.92 -5.48 21.50
C GLU A 348 27.73 -4.38 22.20
N GLN A 349 27.80 -3.19 21.60
CA GLN A 349 28.50 -2.05 22.19
C GLN A 349 27.86 -1.60 23.52
N ARG A 350 26.53 -1.52 23.59
CA ARG A 350 25.81 -1.18 24.84
C ARG A 350 26.03 -2.22 25.94
N GLN A 351 26.05 -3.51 25.60
CA GLN A 351 26.34 -4.59 26.55
C GLN A 351 27.79 -4.59 27.02
N HIS A 352 28.74 -4.25 26.15
CA HIS A 352 30.14 -4.11 26.52
C HIS A 352 30.40 -2.93 27.47
N LEU A 353 29.78 -1.78 27.21
CA LEU A 353 29.89 -0.59 28.06
C LEU A 353 29.32 -0.84 29.47
N THR A 354 28.11 -1.40 29.55
CA THR A 354 27.47 -1.72 30.85
C THR A 354 28.24 -2.77 31.66
N ARG A 355 28.86 -3.78 31.00
CA ARG A 355 29.74 -4.75 31.68
C ARG A 355 31.05 -4.12 32.16
N SER A 356 31.63 -3.19 31.40
CA SER A 356 32.85 -2.48 31.80
C SER A 356 32.61 -1.55 33.00
N GLU A 357 31.47 -0.88 33.05
CA GLU A 357 31.07 -0.04 34.18
C GLU A 357 30.80 -0.86 35.44
N ALA A 358 30.19 -2.05 35.30
CA ALA A 358 29.96 -2.98 36.41
C ALA A 358 31.24 -3.64 36.98
N VAL A 359 32.34 -3.65 36.23
CA VAL A 359 33.66 -4.18 36.68
C VAL A 359 34.51 -3.09 37.34
N THR A 360 34.11 -1.82 37.23
CA THR A 360 34.85 -0.66 37.75
C THR A 360 34.26 -0.11 39.07
N LEU A 361 33.16 -0.70 39.55
CA LEU A 361 32.55 -0.49 40.88
C LEU A 361 32.80 -1.70 41.77
#